data_AF-A0A363D2F9-F1
#
_entry.id   AF-A0A363D2F9-F1
#
_cell.length_a   1.000
_cell.length_b   1.000
_cell.length_c   1.000
_cell.angle_alpha   90.00
_cell.angle_beta   90.00
_cell.angle_gamma   90.00
#
_symmetry.space_group_name_H-M   'P 1'
#
loop_
_entity.id
_entity.type
_entity.pdbx_description
1 polymer ?
#
loop_
_entity_poly.entity_id
_entity_poly.type
_entity_poly.pdbx_seq_one_letter_code
_entity_poly.pdbx_strand_id
1 'polypeptide(L)'
;MGKGNKRNEICFCGSGKKYKNCHAIKEFEKKVELHEMNKDFMNSQAKKKCMAPQILKDECTKKIIKAHTISKSCNLKQISKDGHVMHFKTNIIDIM
;
A
#
# COMPACT_ATOMS: atom_id res chain seq x y z
N MET A 1 46.23 7.39 2.22
CA MET A 1 45.67 6.11 1.72
C MET A 1 44.40 5.80 2.49
N GLY A 2 43.22 6.10 1.92
CA GLY A 2 41.93 5.95 2.62
C GLY A 2 41.56 4.48 2.82
N LYS A 3 41.18 4.12 4.06
CA LYS A 3 40.83 2.74 4.51
C LYS A 3 39.84 2.05 3.54
N GLY A 4 40.37 1.19 2.68
CA GLY A 4 39.66 0.58 1.55
C GLY A 4 38.90 -0.72 1.83
N ASN A 5 38.47 -1.01 3.07
CA ASN A 5 37.86 -2.33 3.39
C ASN A 5 36.36 -2.33 3.70
N LYS A 6 35.74 -1.19 4.02
CA LYS A 6 34.31 -1.15 4.39
C LYS A 6 33.33 -1.12 3.20
N ARG A 7 33.83 -1.04 1.96
CA ARG A 7 32.98 -1.04 0.74
C ARG A 7 32.34 -2.39 0.45
N ASN A 8 33.03 -3.48 0.77
CA ASN A 8 32.56 -4.85 0.49
C ASN A 8 31.86 -5.49 1.69
N GLU A 9 31.92 -4.87 2.88
CA GLU A 9 31.18 -5.31 4.05
C GLU A 9 29.66 -5.18 3.85
N ILE A 10 28.91 -5.97 4.60
CA ILE A 10 27.44 -5.88 4.61
C ILE A 10 27.05 -4.47 5.07
N CYS A 11 26.08 -3.89 4.38
CA CYS A 11 25.60 -2.56 4.71
C CYS A 11 24.92 -2.54 6.09
N PHE A 12 25.19 -1.49 6.86
CA PHE A 12 24.66 -1.32 8.22
C PHE A 12 23.13 -1.24 8.31
N CYS A 13 22.42 -1.05 7.19
CA CYS A 13 20.96 -0.98 7.16
C CYS A 13 20.25 -2.34 7.23
N GLY A 14 20.99 -3.45 7.34
CA GLY A 14 20.39 -4.79 7.44
C GLY A 14 19.82 -5.34 6.14
N SER A 15 20.04 -4.69 5.00
CA SER A 15 19.53 -5.13 3.69
C SER A 15 20.18 -6.41 3.14
N GLY A 16 21.24 -6.92 3.77
CA GLY A 16 22.05 -8.03 3.27
C GLY A 16 22.93 -7.70 2.06
N LYS A 17 22.85 -6.48 1.50
CA LYS A 17 23.66 -6.01 0.37
C LYS A 17 25.01 -5.48 0.85
N LYS A 18 26.06 -5.60 0.01
CA LYS A 18 27.37 -4.94 0.26
C LYS A 18 27.21 -3.42 0.30
N TYR A 19 27.95 -2.71 1.15
CA TYR A 19 27.86 -1.25 1.33
C TYR A 19 27.94 -0.49 -0.01
N LYS A 20 28.86 -0.88 -0.89
CA LYS A 20 29.04 -0.27 -2.22
C LYS A 20 27.82 -0.40 -3.15
N ASN A 21 26.94 -1.36 -2.91
CA ASN A 21 25.71 -1.62 -3.69
C ASN A 21 24.44 -1.20 -2.92
N CYS A 22 24.60 -0.46 -1.83
CA CYS A 22 23.49 -0.01 -0.99
C CYS A 22 23.68 1.48 -0.68
N HIS A 23 24.06 1.84 0.55
CA HIS A 23 24.14 3.25 0.96
C HIS A 23 25.21 4.07 0.22
N ALA A 24 26.23 3.44 -0.38
CA ALA A 24 27.24 4.15 -1.18
C ALA A 24 26.73 4.66 -2.54
N ILE A 25 25.60 4.16 -3.04
CA ILE A 25 24.99 4.60 -4.31
C ILE A 25 23.67 5.36 -4.09
N LYS A 26 23.26 5.54 -2.83
CA LYS A 26 21.97 6.12 -2.45
C LYS A 26 21.81 7.58 -2.89
N GLU A 27 22.91 8.32 -3.01
CA GLU A 27 22.91 9.69 -3.56
C GLU A 27 22.64 9.72 -5.07
N PHE A 28 22.88 8.61 -5.78
CA PHE A 28 22.62 8.44 -7.21
C PHE A 28 21.28 7.75 -7.49
N GLU A 29 20.61 7.22 -6.46
CA GLU A 29 19.27 6.66 -6.60
C GLU A 29 18.25 7.80 -6.77
N LYS A 30 17.31 7.60 -7.69
CA LYS A 30 16.19 8.53 -7.87
C LYS A 30 15.42 8.59 -6.55
N LYS A 31 15.27 9.80 -6.00
CA LYS A 31 14.39 10.02 -4.86
C LYS A 31 12.99 9.56 -5.24
N VAL A 32 12.43 8.67 -4.44
CA VAL A 32 11.02 8.26 -4.59
C VAL A 32 10.18 9.40 -4.05
N GLU A 33 9.31 9.94 -4.89
CA GLU A 33 8.42 11.01 -4.48
C GLU A 33 7.34 10.49 -3.54
N LEU A 34 6.87 11.34 -2.61
CA LEU A 34 5.82 10.97 -1.64
C LEU A 34 4.55 10.43 -2.32
N HIS A 35 4.23 10.94 -3.51
CA HIS A 35 3.07 10.48 -4.27
C HIS A 35 3.24 9.05 -4.82
N GLU A 36 4.47 8.64 -5.16
CA GLU A 36 4.77 7.28 -5.64
C GLU A 36 4.63 6.29 -4.49
N MET A 37 5.18 6.62 -3.31
CA MET A 37 5.00 5.80 -2.10
C MET A 37 3.54 5.65 -1.69
N ASN A 38 2.76 6.74 -1.74
CA ASN A 38 1.32 6.69 -1.46
C ASN A 38 0.58 5.80 -2.45
N LYS A 39 0.90 5.89 -3.74
CA LYS A 39 0.28 5.06 -4.78
C LYS A 39 0.56 3.58 -4.55
N ASP A 40 1.81 3.24 -4.25
CA ASP A 40 2.21 1.85 -3.98
C ASP A 40 1.54 1.31 -2.71
N PHE A 41 1.44 2.14 -1.67
CA PHE A 41 0.71 1.80 -0.46
C PHE A 41 -0.76 1.52 -0.76
N MET A 42 -1.48 2.41 -1.45
CA MET A 42 -2.88 2.20 -1.79
C MET A 42 -3.09 0.93 -2.64
N ASN A 43 -2.19 0.68 -3.60
CA ASN A 43 -2.25 -0.53 -4.42
C ASN A 43 -2.07 -1.80 -3.59
N SER A 44 -1.17 -1.78 -2.59
CA SER A 44 -0.97 -2.93 -1.69
C SER A 44 -2.21 -3.24 -0.83
N GLN A 45 -2.95 -2.19 -0.45
CA GLN A 45 -4.19 -2.29 0.35
C GLN A 45 -5.44 -2.61 -0.49
N ALA A 46 -5.36 -2.46 -1.82
CA ALA A 46 -6.48 -2.69 -2.73
C ALA A 46 -6.89 -4.17 -2.88
N LYS A 47 -6.29 -5.09 -2.11
CA LYS A 47 -6.68 -6.50 -2.10
C LYS A 47 -8.13 -6.64 -1.65
N LYS A 48 -8.98 -7.05 -2.59
CA LYS A 48 -10.41 -7.31 -2.36
C LYS A 48 -10.55 -8.55 -1.47
N LYS A 49 -10.83 -8.36 -0.19
CA LYS A 49 -11.18 -9.43 0.76
C LYS A 49 -12.65 -9.32 1.14
N CYS A 50 -13.27 -10.43 1.52
CA CYS A 50 -14.59 -10.41 2.15
C CYS A 50 -14.44 -9.99 3.62
N MET A 51 -15.22 -9.00 4.05
CA MET A 51 -15.24 -8.51 5.44
C MET A 51 -16.33 -9.19 6.28
N ALA A 52 -17.01 -10.22 5.75
CA ALA A 52 -18.01 -10.94 6.51
C ALA A 52 -17.39 -11.61 7.77
N PRO A 53 -18.10 -11.61 8.91
CA PRO A 53 -17.72 -12.39 10.08
C PRO A 53 -17.52 -13.87 9.71
N GLN A 54 -16.60 -14.55 10.40
CA GLN A 54 -16.26 -15.95 10.11
C GLN A 54 -17.49 -16.87 10.12
N ILE A 55 -18.40 -16.62 11.07
CA ILE A 55 -19.64 -17.39 11.26
C ILE A 55 -20.55 -17.35 10.01
N LEU A 56 -20.49 -16.27 9.23
CA LEU A 56 -21.33 -16.06 8.04
C LEU A 56 -20.59 -16.37 6.73
N LYS A 57 -19.33 -16.83 6.78
CA LYS A 57 -18.54 -17.07 5.57
C LYS A 57 -19.03 -18.27 4.77
N ASP A 58 -19.59 -19.28 5.42
CA ASP A 58 -20.11 -20.47 4.76
C ASP A 58 -21.40 -20.16 3.96
N GLU A 59 -22.10 -19.09 4.33
CA GLU A 59 -23.27 -18.57 3.59
C GLU A 59 -22.87 -17.74 2.36
N CYS A 60 -21.59 -17.32 2.29
CA CYS A 60 -21.08 -16.51 1.19
C CYS A 60 -20.80 -17.40 -0.04
N THR A 61 -21.57 -17.22 -1.11
CA THR A 61 -21.33 -17.98 -2.36
C THR A 61 -19.95 -17.65 -2.96
N LYS A 62 -19.18 -18.69 -3.30
CA LYS A 62 -17.78 -18.59 -3.78
C LYS A 62 -17.59 -17.74 -5.03
N LYS A 63 -18.65 -17.38 -5.75
CA LYS A 63 -18.55 -16.80 -7.09
C LYS A 63 -18.22 -15.31 -7.10
N ILE A 64 -18.72 -14.45 -6.20
CA ILE A 64 -18.49 -13.02 -6.43
C ILE A 64 -18.51 -12.14 -5.18
N ILE A 65 -17.37 -11.49 -4.91
CA ILE A 65 -17.22 -10.27 -4.11
C ILE A 65 -18.20 -9.16 -4.57
N LYS A 66 -18.76 -9.26 -5.79
CA LYS A 66 -19.82 -8.38 -6.28
C LYS A 66 -21.14 -8.53 -5.51
N ALA A 67 -21.41 -9.67 -4.87
CA ALA A 67 -22.66 -9.91 -4.15
C ALA A 67 -22.88 -8.92 -3.00
N HIS A 68 -21.80 -8.32 -2.48
CA HIS A 68 -21.85 -7.29 -1.43
C HIS A 68 -21.59 -5.88 -1.96
N THR A 69 -21.73 -5.67 -3.28
CA THR A 69 -21.66 -4.32 -3.85
C THR A 69 -22.91 -3.55 -3.43
N ILE A 70 -22.72 -2.47 -2.68
CA ILE A 70 -23.81 -1.54 -2.40
C ILE A 70 -24.24 -0.88 -3.71
N SER A 71 -25.54 -0.92 -4.01
CA SER A 71 -26.06 -0.38 -5.26
C SER A 71 -25.91 1.14 -5.34
N LYS A 72 -25.43 1.63 -6.49
CA LYS A 72 -25.21 3.07 -6.72
C LYS A 72 -26.51 3.87 -6.77
N SER A 73 -27.52 3.33 -7.45
CA SER A 73 -28.78 4.03 -7.78
C SER A 73 -29.74 4.17 -6.61
N CYS A 74 -29.74 3.20 -5.68
CA CYS A 74 -30.69 3.17 -4.56
C CYS A 74 -30.03 3.63 -3.26
N ASN A 75 -28.96 2.94 -2.82
CA ASN A 75 -28.36 3.19 -1.51
C ASN A 75 -27.41 4.39 -1.53
N LEU A 76 -26.37 4.36 -2.38
CA LEU A 76 -25.34 5.41 -2.35
C LEU A 76 -25.88 6.79 -2.77
N LYS A 77 -26.91 6.83 -3.62
CA LYS A 77 -27.54 8.09 -4.03
C LYS A 77 -28.11 8.88 -2.85
N GLN A 78 -28.65 8.20 -1.84
CA GLN A 78 -29.26 8.86 -0.67
C GLN A 78 -28.24 9.62 0.18
N ILE A 79 -26.98 9.15 0.21
CA ILE A 79 -25.89 9.77 0.97
C ILE A 79 -24.92 10.56 0.08
N SER A 80 -25.23 10.69 -1.21
CA SER A 80 -24.38 11.39 -2.16
C SER A 80 -24.64 12.89 -2.13
N LYS A 81 -23.58 13.67 -2.27
CA LYS A 81 -23.61 15.11 -2.50
C LYS A 81 -22.97 15.39 -3.86
N ASP A 82 -23.71 16.03 -4.76
CA ASP A 82 -23.26 16.35 -6.13
C ASP A 82 -22.74 15.11 -6.91
N GLY A 83 -23.35 13.94 -6.68
CA GLY A 83 -22.96 12.68 -7.31
C GLY A 83 -21.75 11.97 -6.68
N HIS A 84 -21.20 12.49 -5.57
CA HIS A 84 -20.08 11.91 -4.86
C HIS A 84 -20.48 11.46 -3.45
N VAL A 85 -19.90 10.35 -2.99
CA VAL A 85 -20.01 9.88 -1.60
C VAL A 85 -18.67 10.14 -0.92
N MET A 86 -18.71 10.80 0.24
CA MET A 86 -17.52 11.08 1.02
C MET A 86 -16.89 9.78 1.53
N HIS A 87 -15.57 9.71 1.50
CA HIS A 87 -14.81 8.59 2.05
C HIS A 87 -13.63 9.12 2.87
N PHE A 88 -13.20 8.34 3.85
CA PHE A 88 -11.95 8.62 4.54
C PHE A 88 -10.80 8.37 3.56
N LYS A 89 -9.88 9.34 3.48
CA LYS A 89 -8.63 9.20 2.74
C LYS A 89 -7.53 9.06 3.76
N THR A 90 -6.95 7.86 3.83
CA THR A 90 -5.75 7.62 4.62
C THR A 90 -4.57 7.61 3.68
N ASN A 91 -3.49 8.32 3.97
CA ASN A 91 -2.23 8.27 3.25
C ASN A 91 -1.19 7.51 4.07
N ILE A 92 -0.07 7.15 3.46
CA ILE A 92 1.03 6.47 4.15
C ILE A 92 1.56 7.30 5.33
N ILE A 93 1.53 8.62 5.20
CA ILE A 93 1.98 9.57 6.23
C ILE A 93 1.04 9.58 7.43
N ASP A 94 -0.25 9.27 7.25
CA ASP A 94 -1.24 9.28 8.34
C ASP A 94 -1.12 8.04 9.24
N ILE A 95 -0.33 7.03 8.85
CA ILE A 95 -0.17 5.74 9.54
C ILE A 95 1.25 5.54 10.09
N MET A 96 2.24 6.26 9.56
CA MET A 96 3.64 6.25 10.00
C MET A 96 3.85 7.12 11.24
#